data_AF-A0A7S1E0Z3-F1
#
_entry.id   AF-A0A7S1E0Z3-F1
#
_cell.length_a   1.000
_cell.length_b   1.000
_cell.length_c   1.000
_cell.angle_alpha   90.00
_cell.angle_beta   90.00
_cell.angle_gamma   90.00
#
_symmetry.space_group_name_H-M   'P 1'
#
loop_
_entity.id
_entity.type
_entity.pdbx_description
1 polymer ?
#
loop_
_entity_poly.entity_id
_entity_poly.type
_entity_poly.pdbx_seq_one_letter_code
_entity_poly.pdbx_strand_id
1 'polypeptide(L)'
;FESDPNGKRQLWEAIVKIPFIDSGILLDSLNEVIQKDEAATSDEDRLLSNGERLRNVPGRSHLFSAPNRGAPERKAIEAQAFARVAGPVRQSRPPRTRRPPTNSRNPRRPAQKRRG
;
A
#
# COMPACT_ATOMS: atom_id res chain seq x y z
N PHE A 1 16.15 15.70 10.19
CA PHE A 1 14.71 15.81 10.46
C PHE A 1 14.54 16.00 11.96
N GLU A 2 13.50 16.71 12.39
CA GLU A 2 13.19 16.81 13.82
C GLU A 2 12.46 15.54 14.28
N SER A 3 12.71 15.12 15.52
CA SER A 3 11.98 14.03 16.17
C SER A 3 11.29 14.55 17.44
N ASP A 4 10.04 14.16 17.63
CA ASP A 4 9.23 14.45 18.80
C ASP A 4 9.00 13.15 19.59
N PRO A 5 9.58 12.99 20.79
CA PRO A 5 9.37 11.82 21.61
C PRO A 5 7.90 11.59 21.97
N ASN A 6 7.05 12.63 22.00
CA ASN A 6 5.64 12.53 22.38
C ASN A 6 5.40 11.69 23.66
N GLY A 7 6.24 11.90 24.68
CA GLY A 7 6.21 11.17 25.95
C GLY A 7 6.83 9.77 25.93
N LYS A 8 7.40 9.31 24.81
CA LYS A 8 8.12 8.04 24.69
C LYS A 8 9.58 8.18 25.14
N ARG A 9 10.12 7.10 25.71
CA ARG A 9 11.48 7.05 26.24
C ARG A 9 12.49 6.57 25.20
N GLN A 10 12.05 5.73 24.28
CA GLN A 10 12.90 5.14 23.26
C GLN A 10 12.84 5.95 21.97
N LEU A 11 13.99 6.30 21.42
CA LEU A 11 14.07 7.16 20.23
C LEU A 11 13.42 6.55 18.99
N TRP A 12 13.34 5.23 18.88
CA TRP A 12 12.66 4.54 17.77
C TRP A 12 11.13 4.63 17.85
N GLU A 13 10.57 4.97 19.02
CA GLU A 13 9.14 5.26 19.20
C GLU A 13 8.80 6.72 18.90
N ALA A 14 9.80 7.59 18.76
CA ALA A 14 9.58 9.02 18.56
C ALA A 14 8.96 9.29 17.19
N ILE A 15 8.09 10.29 17.13
CA ILE A 15 7.46 10.76 15.89
C ILE A 15 8.49 11.54 15.09
N VAL A 16 8.74 11.10 13.88
CA VAL A 16 9.66 11.77 12.96
C VAL A 16 8.89 12.79 12.12
N LYS A 17 9.29 14.06 12.19
CA LYS A 17 8.73 15.15 11.39
C LYS A 17 9.44 15.23 10.04
N ILE A 18 9.00 14.41 9.08
CA ILE A 18 9.42 14.49 7.67
C ILE A 18 8.21 14.90 6.84
N PRO A 19 8.36 15.87 5.90
CA PRO A 19 7.27 16.23 5.00
C PRO A 19 6.88 15.02 4.14
N PHE A 20 5.58 14.81 3.96
CA PHE A 20 5.11 13.79 3.04
C PHE A 20 5.47 14.17 1.61
N ILE A 21 5.89 13.18 0.85
CA ILE A 21 6.22 13.34 -0.56
C ILE A 21 4.93 13.55 -1.35
N ASP A 22 4.91 14.58 -2.20
CA ASP A 22 3.88 14.75 -3.21
C ASP A 22 4.19 13.84 -4.41
N SER A 23 3.31 12.89 -4.68
CA SER A 23 3.49 11.93 -5.77
C SER A 23 3.49 12.58 -7.14
N GLY A 24 2.75 13.68 -7.34
CA GLY A 24 2.71 14.38 -8.63
C GLY A 24 4.06 15.00 -8.94
N ILE A 25 4.57 15.81 -8.02
CA ILE A 25 5.88 16.48 -8.16
C ILE A 25 7.00 15.45 -8.34
N LEU A 26 6.96 14.35 -7.59
CA LEU A 26 7.97 13.28 -7.69
C LEU A 26 7.95 12.64 -9.08
N LEU A 27 6.77 12.23 -9.57
CA LEU A 27 6.66 11.54 -10.85
C LEU A 27 6.96 12.47 -12.02
N ASP A 28 6.55 13.73 -11.97
CA ASP A 28 6.87 14.72 -13.00
C ASP A 28 8.39 14.91 -13.12
N SER A 29 9.06 15.13 -11.99
CA SER A 29 10.53 15.26 -11.95
C SER A 29 11.25 14.01 -12.45
N LEU A 30 10.74 12.82 -12.10
CA LEU A 30 11.31 11.55 -12.54
C LEU A 30 11.08 11.30 -14.04
N ASN A 31 9.90 11.67 -14.55
CA ASN A 31 9.56 11.52 -15.96
C ASN A 31 10.46 12.37 -16.86
N GLU A 32 10.88 13.57 -16.41
CA GLU A 32 11.87 14.36 -17.16
C GLU A 32 13.21 13.63 -17.34
N VAL A 33 13.65 12.90 -16.32
CA VAL A 33 14.89 12.09 -16.38
C VAL A 33 14.70 10.92 -17.33
N ILE A 34 13.57 10.20 -17.22
CA ILE A 34 13.26 9.05 -18.07
C ILE A 34 13.15 9.47 -19.55
N GLN A 35 12.47 10.59 -19.84
CA GLN A 35 12.32 11.09 -21.21
C GLN A 35 13.67 11.50 -21.83
N LYS A 36 14.56 12.15 -21.05
CA LYS A 36 15.92 12.47 -21.50
C LYS A 36 16.74 11.21 -21.79
N ASP A 37 16.60 10.20 -20.94
CA ASP A 37 17.26 8.90 -21.08
C ASP A 37 16.76 8.12 -22.32
N GLU A 38 15.46 8.20 -22.62
CA GLU A 38 14.84 7.59 -23.81
C GLU A 38 15.19 8.32 -25.10
N ALA A 39 15.37 9.64 -25.05
CA ALA A 39 15.77 10.47 -26.18
C ALA A 39 17.27 10.39 -26.51
N ALA A 40 18.09 9.76 -25.65
CA ALA A 40 19.52 9.59 -25.86
C ALA A 40 19.80 8.80 -27.15
N THR A 41 20.60 9.39 -28.04
CA THR A 41 20.94 8.80 -29.36
C THR A 41 22.15 7.88 -29.28
N SER A 42 23.06 8.13 -28.32
CA SER A 42 24.24 7.33 -28.03
C SER A 42 24.11 6.66 -26.65
N ASP A 43 24.83 5.56 -26.44
CA ASP A 43 24.89 4.88 -25.13
C ASP A 43 25.62 5.73 -24.06
N GLU A 44 26.54 6.60 -24.45
CA GLU A 44 27.23 7.55 -23.55
C GLU A 44 26.30 8.66 -23.03
N ASP A 45 25.21 8.94 -23.76
CA ASP A 45 24.24 9.98 -23.41
C ASP A 45 23.09 9.44 -22.53
N ARG A 46 23.08 8.13 -22.27
CA ARG A 46 22.07 7.49 -21.42
C ARG A 46 22.33 7.80 -19.96
N LEU A 47 21.26 8.18 -19.25
CA LEU A 47 21.28 8.48 -17.82
C LEU A 47 21.12 7.21 -16.99
N LEU A 48 20.43 6.20 -17.52
CA LEU A 48 20.21 4.92 -16.86
C LEU A 48 20.95 3.79 -17.58
N SER A 49 21.66 2.98 -16.82
CA SER A 49 22.24 1.76 -17.34
C SER A 49 21.15 0.74 -17.70
N ASN A 50 21.45 -0.17 -18.63
CA ASN A 50 20.53 -1.25 -18.99
C ASN A 50 20.13 -2.10 -17.76
N GLY A 51 21.07 -2.33 -16.83
CA GLY A 51 20.79 -3.05 -15.58
C GLY A 51 19.83 -2.32 -14.64
N GLU A 52 19.89 -0.99 -14.57
CA GLU A 52 18.93 -0.18 -13.80
C GLU A 52 17.53 -0.24 -14.39
N ARG A 53 17.42 -0.13 -15.71
CA ARG A 53 16.12 -0.23 -16.41
C ARG A 53 15.47 -1.59 -16.18
N LEU A 54 16.24 -2.68 -16.32
CA LEU A 54 15.74 -4.03 -16.10
C LEU A 54 15.28 -4.29 -14.66
N ARG A 55 15.92 -3.67 -13.65
CA ARG A 55 15.49 -3.77 -12.24
C ARG A 55 14.18 -3.05 -11.95
N ASN A 56 13.81 -2.05 -12.74
CA ASN A 56 12.57 -1.29 -12.58
C ASN A 56 11.38 -1.94 -13.29
N VAL A 57 11.58 -3.06 -14.01
CA VAL A 57 10.50 -3.82 -14.63
C VAL A 57 9.89 -4.77 -13.59
N PRO A 58 8.55 -4.83 -13.46
CA PRO A 58 7.90 -5.79 -12.58
C PRO A 58 8.34 -7.22 -12.87
N GLY A 59 8.83 -7.90 -11.82
CA GLY A 59 9.28 -9.29 -11.92
C GLY A 59 8.14 -10.30 -12.10
N ARG A 60 8.50 -11.57 -12.24
CA ARG A 60 7.56 -12.70 -12.33
C ARG A 60 7.72 -13.63 -11.14
N SER A 61 6.62 -14.21 -10.68
CA SER A 61 6.65 -15.29 -9.71
C SER A 61 7.00 -16.60 -10.40
N HIS A 62 7.97 -17.34 -9.85
CA HIS A 62 8.38 -18.64 -10.36
C HIS A 62 8.01 -19.74 -9.35
N LEU A 63 7.43 -20.84 -9.87
CA LEU A 63 7.17 -22.05 -9.10
C LEU A 63 8.08 -23.16 -9.61
N PHE A 64 9.00 -23.62 -8.77
CA PHE A 64 9.84 -24.78 -9.08
C PHE A 64 9.22 -26.03 -8.47
N SER A 65 8.91 -27.02 -9.31
CA SER A 65 8.34 -28.31 -8.88
C SER A 65 9.30 -29.45 -9.22
N ALA A 66 9.40 -30.43 -8.32
CA ALA A 66 10.21 -31.63 -8.56
C ALA A 66 9.68 -32.38 -9.81
N PRO A 67 10.57 -32.93 -10.66
CA PRO A 67 10.18 -33.50 -11.95
C PRO A 67 9.14 -34.63 -11.88
N ASN A 68 9.04 -35.34 -10.76
CA ASN A 68 8.32 -36.63 -10.66
C ASN A 68 6.99 -36.63 -9.86
N ARG A 69 6.37 -35.49 -9.56
CA ARG A 69 4.97 -35.50 -9.08
C ARG A 69 4.01 -35.45 -10.26
N GLY A 70 3.10 -36.43 -10.31
CA GLY A 70 2.23 -36.72 -11.45
C GLY A 70 1.49 -35.51 -12.01
N ALA A 71 1.26 -35.54 -13.32
CA ALA A 71 0.66 -34.47 -14.11
C ALA A 71 -0.68 -33.86 -13.62
N PRO A 72 -1.61 -34.55 -12.92
CA PRO A 72 -2.87 -33.91 -12.52
C PRO A 72 -2.74 -32.90 -11.38
N GLU A 73 -1.70 -33.00 -10.54
CA GLU A 73 -1.50 -32.08 -9.41
C GLU A 73 -0.98 -30.70 -9.87
N ARG A 74 -0.31 -30.65 -11.03
CA ARG A 74 0.30 -29.43 -11.60
C ARG A 74 -0.73 -28.33 -11.89
N LYS A 75 -1.85 -28.68 -12.52
CA LYS A 75 -2.90 -27.71 -12.91
C LYS A 75 -3.63 -27.12 -11.70
N ALA A 76 -3.80 -27.91 -10.64
CA ALA A 76 -4.48 -27.47 -9.43
C ALA A 76 -3.63 -26.48 -8.62
N ILE A 77 -2.32 -26.74 -8.47
CA ILE A 77 -1.40 -25.87 -7.73
C ILE A 77 -1.14 -24.55 -8.48
N GLU A 78 -0.99 -24.59 -9.80
CA GLU A 78 -0.79 -23.39 -10.62
C GLU A 78 -2.02 -22.47 -10.59
N ALA A 79 -3.24 -23.02 -10.72
CA ALA A 79 -4.48 -22.26 -10.58
C ALA A 79 -4.63 -21.63 -9.18
N GLN A 80 -4.20 -22.34 -8.13
CA GLN A 80 -4.27 -21.85 -6.75
C GLN A 80 -3.21 -20.77 -6.44
N ALA A 81 -2.03 -20.83 -7.08
CA ALA A 81 -0.97 -19.84 -6.94
C ALA A 81 -1.31 -18.51 -7.64
N PHE A 82 -1.86 -18.56 -8.85
CA PHE A 82 -2.31 -17.36 -9.58
C PHE A 82 -3.46 -16.63 -8.87
N ALA A 83 -4.38 -17.37 -8.24
CA ALA A 83 -5.50 -16.80 -7.47
C ALA A 83 -5.08 -16.07 -6.18
N ARG A 84 -3.84 -16.26 -5.70
CA ARG A 84 -3.32 -15.55 -4.52
C ARG A 84 -2.58 -14.25 -4.86
N VAL A 85 -2.03 -14.14 -6.07
CA VAL A 85 -1.34 -12.93 -6.55
C VAL A 85 -2.35 -11.92 -7.08
N ALA A 86 -3.40 -12.38 -7.76
CA ALA A 86 -4.59 -11.60 -8.03
C ALA A 86 -5.41 -11.51 -6.74
N GLY A 87 -5.11 -10.54 -5.87
CA GLY A 87 -5.91 -10.29 -4.66
C GLY A 87 -7.42 -10.26 -4.98
N PRO A 88 -8.30 -10.56 -4.01
CA PRO A 88 -9.72 -10.64 -4.27
C PRO A 88 -10.18 -9.34 -4.92
N VAL A 89 -10.82 -9.46 -6.09
CA VAL A 89 -11.57 -8.35 -6.70
C VAL A 89 -12.48 -7.84 -5.60
N ARG A 90 -12.19 -6.64 -5.07
CA ARG A 90 -13.06 -5.95 -4.14
C ARG A 90 -14.38 -5.74 -4.87
N GLN A 91 -15.33 -6.65 -4.65
CA GLN A 91 -16.72 -6.35 -4.93
C GLN A 91 -17.02 -5.07 -4.16
N SER A 92 -17.33 -4.01 -4.90
CA SER A 92 -17.75 -2.74 -4.35
C SER A 92 -18.91 -3.01 -3.41
N ARG A 93 -18.63 -2.88 -2.10
CA ARG A 93 -19.66 -2.94 -1.08
C ARG A 93 -20.71 -1.88 -1.46
N PRO A 94 -21.99 -2.23 -1.64
CA PRO A 94 -23.00 -1.22 -1.93
C PRO A 94 -23.01 -0.18 -0.80
N PRO A 95 -23.26 1.10 -1.12
CA PRO A 95 -23.21 2.18 -0.15
C PRO A 95 -24.15 1.88 1.00
N ARG A 96 -23.58 1.81 2.21
CA ARG A 96 -24.33 1.60 3.44
C ARG A 96 -25.22 2.82 3.63
N THR A 97 -26.49 2.71 3.27
CA THR A 97 -27.50 3.74 3.53
C THR A 97 -27.45 4.09 5.02
N ARG A 98 -27.05 5.33 5.32
CA ARG A 98 -27.04 5.87 6.68
C ARG A 98 -28.47 5.77 7.20
N ARG A 99 -28.71 4.90 8.17
CA ARG A 99 -29.93 4.96 8.98
C ARG A 99 -29.98 6.35 9.62
N PRO A 100 -31.13 7.06 9.57
CA PRO A 100 -31.26 8.35 10.24
C PRO A 100 -31.12 8.14 11.76
N PRO A 101 -30.56 9.13 12.48
CA PRO A 101 -30.42 9.04 13.93
C PRO A 101 -31.80 8.95 14.58
N THR A 102 -32.06 7.83 15.27
CA THR A 102 -33.20 7.71 16.16
C THR A 102 -32.97 8.63 17.35
N ASN A 103 -33.78 9.67 17.44
CA ASN A 103 -33.79 10.67 18.50
C ASN A 103 -34.35 10.03 19.79
N SER A 104 -33.54 9.23 20.50
CA SER A 104 -33.91 8.70 21.82
C SER A 104 -33.52 9.71 22.89
N ARG A 105 -34.49 10.56 23.19
CA ARG A 105 -34.53 11.53 24.27
C ARG A 105 -34.44 10.78 25.60
N ASN A 106 -33.28 10.81 26.24
CA ASN A 106 -33.08 10.19 27.56
C ASN A 106 -33.58 11.18 28.63
N PRO A 107 -34.68 10.91 29.38
CA PRO A 107 -35.10 11.82 30.43
C PRO A 107 -34.15 11.68 31.63
N ARG A 108 -33.55 12.82 32.01
CA ARG A 108 -32.74 12.98 33.21
C ARG A 108 -33.49 12.47 34.45
N ARG A 109 -32.85 11.57 35.18
CA ARG A 109 -33.26 11.11 36.52
C ARG A 109 -33.12 12.30 37.51
N PRO A 110 -34.12 12.62 38.34
CA PRO A 110 -33.97 13.68 39.33
C PRO A 110 -33.14 13.21 40.52
N ALA A 111 -32.26 14.10 41.00
CA ALA A 111 -31.46 13.92 42.20
C ALA A 111 -32.36 13.89 43.44
N GLN A 112 -32.34 12.79 44.20
CA GLN A 112 -32.92 12.75 45.53
C GLN A 112 -31.97 13.42 46.53
N LYS A 113 -32.37 14.61 47.00
CA LYS A 113 -31.91 15.18 48.27
C LYS A 113 -32.32 14.23 49.40
N ARG A 114 -31.37 13.68 50.15
CA ARG A 114 -31.63 13.18 51.50
C ARG A 114 -31.18 14.27 52.48
N ARG A 115 -32.17 14.90 53.11
CA ARG A 115 -32.06 15.61 54.38
C ARG A 115 -32.02 14.56 55.50
N GLY A 116 -31.33 14.88 56.59
CA GLY A 116 -31.29 14.09 57.83
C GLY A 116 -29.86 13.96 58.31
#